data_AF-A0A7W1Z166-F1
#
_entry.id   AF-A0A7W1Z166-F1
#
_cell.length_a   1.000
_cell.length_b   1.000
_cell.length_c   1.000
_cell.angle_alpha   90.00
_cell.angle_beta   90.00
_cell.angle_gamma   90.00
#
_symmetry.space_group_name_H-M   'P 1'
#
loop_
_entity.id
_entity.type
_entity.pdbx_description
1 polymer ?
#
loop_
_entity_poly.entity_id
_entity_poly.type
_entity_poly.pdbx_seq_one_letter_code
_entity_poly.pdbx_strand_id
1 'polypeptide(L)'
;MMKRSARMMGLILLAMFLGGCETPQFQTLKILDQPNQVVALQVMPDAYGGKNYDHPVTMTTEEMMDILKGVKVTRGLLGSSTHLAFSDTEVKLFAPHFVKGLQQATPEEMVTFFETAHLDSEHDLTTSGGLFVAGGNLYVVLSNFSVKTRAWQDNERYEAPYRNRPLEQMDPQPGRLIFEPKEFLVESPDGEIGSRLKGTPWQVAIRYREFLGHSTSPKIPMNKREPD
;
A
#
# COMPACT_ATOMS: atom_id res chain seq x y z
N MET A 1 -40.99 5.27 50.86
CA MET A 1 -39.84 5.99 50.25
C MET A 1 -38.97 5.08 49.35
N MET A 2 -39.54 4.08 48.64
CA MET A 2 -38.76 3.05 47.91
C MET A 2 -39.09 2.90 46.40
N LYS A 3 -40.05 3.66 45.84
CA LYS A 3 -40.45 3.53 44.43
C LYS A 3 -39.72 4.47 43.45
N ARG A 4 -39.01 5.49 43.94
CA ARG A 4 -38.27 6.46 43.10
C ARG A 4 -36.89 5.94 42.68
N SER A 5 -36.23 5.14 43.53
CA SER A 5 -34.88 4.64 43.26
C SER A 5 -34.82 3.57 42.15
N ALA A 6 -35.85 2.73 42.04
CA ALA A 6 -35.89 1.66 41.03
C ALA A 6 -36.10 2.18 39.60
N ARG A 7 -36.86 3.28 39.43
CA ARG A 7 -37.07 3.92 38.12
C ARG A 7 -35.82 4.63 37.63
N MET A 8 -35.01 5.17 38.54
CA MET A 8 -33.76 5.85 38.20
C MET A 8 -32.64 4.86 37.84
N MET A 9 -32.62 3.68 38.47
CA MET A 9 -31.67 2.61 38.14
C MET A 9 -31.93 2.00 36.76
N GLY A 10 -33.20 1.84 36.36
CA GLY A 10 -33.57 1.31 35.05
C GLY A 10 -33.19 2.22 33.87
N LEU A 11 -33.20 3.55 34.07
CA LEU A 11 -32.82 4.53 33.06
C LEU A 11 -31.29 4.61 32.84
N ILE A 12 -30.50 4.36 33.89
CA ILE A 12 -29.03 4.37 33.79
C ILE A 12 -28.52 3.10 33.07
N LEU A 13 -29.16 1.94 33.30
CA LEU A 13 -28.81 0.69 32.59
C LEU A 13 -29.13 0.73 31.09
N LEU A 14 -30.15 1.50 30.68
CA LEU A 14 -30.52 1.64 29.27
C LEU A 14 -29.57 2.60 28.50
N ALA A 15 -28.97 3.57 29.19
CA ALA A 15 -28.04 4.52 28.57
C ALA A 15 -26.66 3.92 28.24
N MET A 16 -26.25 2.84 28.92
CA MET A 16 -24.96 2.19 28.69
C MET A 16 -24.91 1.32 27.41
N PHE A 17 -26.06 1.07 26.76
CA PHE A 17 -26.11 0.32 25.48
C PHE A 17 -26.08 1.20 24.23
N LEU A 18 -25.97 2.52 24.38
CA LEU A 18 -25.81 3.46 23.26
C LEU A 18 -24.33 3.79 23.00
N GLY A 19 -23.44 2.82 23.22
CA GLY A 19 -22.11 2.84 22.62
C GLY A 19 -22.25 2.69 21.11
N GLY A 20 -22.48 3.80 20.41
CA GLY A 20 -22.36 3.85 18.97
C GLY A 20 -20.95 3.41 18.61
N CYS A 21 -20.83 2.33 17.83
CA CYS A 21 -19.57 1.96 17.22
C CYS A 21 -19.25 3.08 16.21
N GLU A 22 -18.46 4.06 16.62
CA GLU A 22 -17.99 5.10 15.73
C GLU A 22 -17.09 4.40 14.71
N THR A 23 -17.60 4.24 13.48
CA THR A 23 -16.79 3.75 12.38
C THR A 23 -15.62 4.72 12.21
N PRO A 24 -14.36 4.28 12.30
CA PRO A 24 -13.22 5.18 12.16
C PRO A 24 -13.34 5.95 10.85
N GLN A 25 -13.59 7.26 10.94
CA GLN A 25 -13.51 8.13 9.78
C GLN A 25 -12.02 8.35 9.52
N PHE A 26 -11.42 7.48 8.71
CA PHE A 26 -10.06 7.67 8.25
C PHE A 26 -9.99 8.99 7.48
N GLN A 27 -9.35 10.00 8.07
CA GLN A 27 -9.04 11.22 7.35
C GLN A 27 -8.16 10.83 6.16
N THR A 28 -8.70 11.03 4.96
CA THR A 28 -8.07 10.61 3.72
C THR A 28 -7.84 11.85 2.87
N LEU A 29 -6.57 12.19 2.60
CA LEU A 29 -6.24 13.25 1.65
C LEU A 29 -6.04 12.64 0.27
N LYS A 30 -6.90 12.98 -0.70
CA LYS A 30 -6.74 12.54 -2.09
C LYS A 30 -5.60 13.32 -2.78
N ILE A 31 -4.62 12.59 -3.31
CA ILE A 31 -3.51 13.12 -4.12
C ILE A 31 -3.86 13.05 -5.62
N LEU A 32 -4.50 11.94 -6.03
CA LEU A 32 -5.09 11.70 -7.33
C LEU A 32 -6.49 11.11 -7.10
N ASP A 33 -7.49 11.63 -7.80
CA ASP A 33 -8.87 11.14 -7.71
C ASP A 33 -9.51 11.10 -9.11
N GLN A 34 -9.43 9.94 -9.75
CA GLN A 34 -10.03 9.64 -11.04
C GLN A 34 -10.99 8.43 -10.90
N PRO A 35 -11.88 8.19 -11.87
CA PRO A 35 -12.84 7.09 -11.80
C PRO A 35 -12.18 5.72 -11.59
N ASN A 36 -11.11 5.45 -12.34
CA ASN A 36 -10.40 4.17 -12.32
C ASN A 36 -9.08 4.22 -11.55
N GLN A 37 -8.67 5.37 -11.02
CA GLN A 37 -7.36 5.55 -10.39
C GLN A 37 -7.45 6.48 -9.18
N VAL A 38 -6.87 6.05 -8.07
CA VAL A 38 -6.83 6.83 -6.82
C VAL A 38 -5.45 6.71 -6.22
N VAL A 39 -4.90 7.83 -5.75
CA VAL A 39 -3.76 7.88 -4.82
C VAL A 39 -4.16 8.77 -3.65
N ALA A 40 -3.95 8.31 -2.42
CA ALA A 40 -4.37 9.05 -1.24
C ALA A 40 -3.45 8.83 -0.04
N LEU A 41 -3.42 9.78 0.88
CA LEU A 41 -2.90 9.55 2.23
C LEU A 41 -4.00 8.96 3.09
N GLN A 42 -3.70 7.88 3.80
CA GLN A 42 -4.62 7.21 4.70
C GLN A 42 -3.95 7.03 6.07
N VAL A 43 -4.60 7.51 7.13
CA VAL A 43 -4.17 7.28 8.51
C VAL A 43 -4.23 5.80 8.86
N MET A 44 -3.16 5.27 9.46
CA MET A 44 -3.00 3.87 9.84
C MET A 44 -2.95 3.76 11.37
N PRO A 45 -4.03 3.32 12.05
CA PRO A 45 -4.12 3.28 13.52
C PRO A 45 -3.05 2.42 14.21
N ASP A 46 -2.58 1.37 13.53
CA ASP A 46 -1.53 0.45 14.00
C ASP A 46 -0.31 0.50 13.07
N ALA A 47 0.12 1.71 12.68
CA ALA A 47 1.27 1.92 11.82
C ALA A 47 2.46 1.07 12.29
N TYR A 48 3.08 0.32 11.35
CA TYR A 48 4.36 -0.37 11.54
C TYR A 48 4.57 -1.10 12.89
N GLY A 49 3.57 -1.87 13.33
CA GLY A 49 3.63 -2.59 14.61
C GLY A 49 3.55 -1.68 15.84
N GLY A 50 2.77 -0.59 15.74
CA GLY A 50 2.59 0.43 16.77
C GLY A 50 3.66 1.52 16.78
N LYS A 51 4.43 1.68 15.69
CA LYS A 51 5.45 2.71 15.51
C LYS A 51 5.08 3.63 14.35
N ASN A 52 5.49 4.88 14.46
CA ASN A 52 5.31 5.84 13.38
C ASN A 52 6.18 5.50 12.16
N TYR A 53 5.71 5.90 10.98
CA TYR A 53 6.47 5.91 9.73
C TYR A 53 7.51 7.02 9.71
N ASP A 54 8.56 6.84 8.91
CA ASP A 54 9.65 7.81 8.68
C ASP A 54 9.23 8.88 7.65
N HIS A 55 8.06 9.49 7.84
CA HIS A 55 7.52 10.54 6.97
C HIS A 55 7.66 11.94 7.61
N PRO A 56 7.72 13.00 6.80
CA PRO A 56 7.73 13.02 5.33
C PRO A 56 9.08 12.60 4.72
N VAL A 57 9.07 12.16 3.46
CA VAL A 57 10.27 11.79 2.70
C VAL A 57 10.35 12.56 1.39
N THR A 58 11.55 13.08 1.10
CA THR A 58 11.87 13.74 -0.16
C THR A 58 12.64 12.77 -1.07
N MET A 59 12.19 12.64 -2.32
CA MET A 59 12.89 11.96 -3.42
C MET A 59 12.36 12.51 -4.76
N THR A 60 13.06 12.29 -5.86
CA THR A 60 12.59 12.74 -7.19
C THR A 60 11.64 11.73 -7.83
N THR A 61 10.90 12.20 -8.83
CA THR A 61 10.03 11.32 -9.63
C THR A 61 10.85 10.23 -10.33
N GLU A 62 12.03 10.58 -10.87
CA GLU A 62 12.92 9.64 -11.56
C GLU A 62 13.43 8.56 -10.59
N GLU A 63 13.82 8.94 -9.37
CA GLU A 63 14.21 7.99 -8.32
C GLU A 63 13.06 7.01 -7.99
N MET A 64 11.85 7.52 -7.83
CA MET A 64 10.67 6.67 -7.62
C MET A 64 10.39 5.76 -8.83
N MET A 65 10.53 6.26 -10.06
CA MET A 65 10.36 5.44 -11.26
C MET A 65 11.36 4.29 -11.30
N ASP A 66 12.62 4.54 -10.95
CA ASP A 66 13.65 3.50 -10.95
C ASP A 66 13.41 2.45 -9.85
N ILE A 67 12.90 2.86 -8.70
CA ILE A 67 12.44 1.93 -7.67
C ILE A 67 11.27 1.08 -8.19
N LEU A 68 10.20 1.68 -8.72
CA LEU A 68 9.00 0.93 -9.14
C LEU A 68 9.29 -0.11 -10.23
N LYS A 69 10.21 0.18 -11.16
CA LYS A 69 10.68 -0.78 -12.19
C LYS A 69 11.33 -2.03 -11.59
N GLY A 70 11.92 -1.91 -10.40
CA GLY A 70 12.56 -3.02 -9.70
C GLY A 70 11.57 -3.91 -8.94
N VAL A 71 10.33 -3.46 -8.73
CA VAL A 71 9.32 -4.22 -7.96
C VAL A 71 8.69 -5.30 -8.86
N LYS A 72 8.74 -6.55 -8.41
CA LYS A 72 8.19 -7.69 -9.14
C LYS A 72 7.27 -8.53 -8.28
N VAL A 73 6.30 -9.15 -8.94
CA VAL A 73 5.39 -10.13 -8.35
C VAL A 73 5.80 -11.52 -8.80
N THR A 74 5.95 -12.44 -7.86
CA THR A 74 6.14 -13.85 -8.13
C THR A 74 4.89 -14.63 -7.72
N ARG A 75 4.30 -15.40 -8.65
CA ARG A 75 3.07 -16.21 -8.48
C ARG A 75 3.32 -17.70 -8.71
N GLY A 76 2.48 -18.53 -8.08
CA GLY A 76 2.46 -19.99 -8.24
C GLY A 76 3.22 -20.75 -7.15
N LEU A 77 2.97 -22.06 -7.05
CA LEU A 77 3.68 -22.94 -6.12
C LEU A 77 5.17 -22.95 -6.50
N LEU A 78 6.04 -22.45 -5.61
CA LEU A 78 7.48 -22.22 -5.82
C LEU A 78 7.86 -21.02 -6.72
N GLY A 79 6.92 -20.17 -7.12
CA GLY A 79 7.23 -18.95 -7.89
C GLY A 79 7.48 -19.18 -9.38
N SER A 80 6.68 -20.05 -9.99
CA SER A 80 6.78 -20.46 -11.40
C SER A 80 6.62 -19.33 -12.42
N SER A 81 6.15 -18.14 -12.02
CA SER A 81 6.12 -16.96 -12.89
C SER A 81 6.46 -15.69 -12.12
N THR A 82 7.30 -14.84 -12.72
CA THR A 82 7.68 -13.54 -12.17
C THR A 82 7.34 -12.46 -13.19
N HIS A 83 6.62 -11.44 -12.75
CA HIS A 83 6.12 -10.33 -13.56
C HIS A 83 6.50 -9.01 -12.91
N LEU A 84 6.55 -7.92 -13.68
CA LEU A 84 6.64 -6.58 -13.10
C LEU A 84 5.37 -6.32 -12.27
N ALA A 85 5.54 -5.67 -11.11
CA ALA A 85 4.41 -5.24 -10.30
C ALA A 85 3.67 -4.05 -10.92
N PHE A 86 4.41 -3.24 -11.67
CA PHE A 86 3.91 -2.08 -12.40
C PHE A 86 4.49 -2.08 -13.82
N SER A 87 3.65 -1.88 -14.82
CA SER A 87 4.03 -1.62 -16.20
C SER A 87 4.72 -0.25 -16.35
N ASP A 88 5.44 -0.03 -17.44
CA ASP A 88 6.09 1.27 -17.71
C ASP A 88 5.12 2.45 -17.73
N THR A 89 3.87 2.22 -18.14
CA THR A 89 2.81 3.22 -18.15
C THR A 89 2.36 3.54 -16.72
N GLU A 90 2.11 2.52 -15.90
CA GLU A 90 1.76 2.67 -14.49
C GLU A 90 2.90 3.34 -13.70
N VAL A 91 4.17 2.98 -13.98
CA VAL A 91 5.34 3.62 -13.36
C VAL A 91 5.36 5.12 -13.64
N LYS A 92 5.18 5.55 -14.90
CA LYS A 92 5.16 6.98 -15.27
C LYS A 92 3.98 7.72 -14.68
N LEU A 93 2.84 7.05 -14.57
CA LEU A 93 1.62 7.61 -14.01
C LEU A 93 1.73 7.79 -12.49
N PHE A 94 2.11 6.76 -11.75
CA PHE A 94 2.06 6.76 -10.29
C PHE A 94 3.25 7.43 -9.63
N ALA A 95 4.45 7.34 -10.20
CA ALA A 95 5.66 7.87 -9.58
C ALA A 95 5.52 9.32 -9.07
N PRO A 96 5.05 10.31 -9.87
CA PRO A 96 4.92 11.68 -9.37
C PRO A 96 3.89 11.81 -8.23
N HIS A 97 2.83 10.99 -8.23
CA HIS A 97 1.81 11.01 -7.19
C HIS A 97 2.29 10.34 -5.91
N PHE A 98 3.08 9.26 -6.01
CA PHE A 98 3.70 8.62 -4.85
C PHE A 98 4.73 9.52 -4.20
N VAL A 99 5.57 10.21 -4.99
CA VAL A 99 6.51 11.21 -4.45
C VAL A 99 5.77 12.31 -3.71
N LYS A 100 4.74 12.89 -4.32
CA LYS A 100 3.91 13.92 -3.67
C LYS A 100 3.26 13.40 -2.39
N GLY A 101 2.76 12.17 -2.40
CA GLY A 101 2.19 11.51 -1.22
C GLY A 101 3.23 11.36 -0.10
N LEU A 102 4.39 10.76 -0.38
CA LEU A 102 5.45 10.53 0.61
C LEU A 102 6.00 11.84 1.19
N GLN A 103 6.00 12.92 0.40
CA GLN A 103 6.42 14.25 0.84
C GLN A 103 5.40 14.94 1.76
N GLN A 104 4.10 14.62 1.61
CA GLN A 104 3.01 15.22 2.38
C GLN A 104 2.58 14.37 3.58
N ALA A 105 2.85 13.07 3.56
CA ALA A 105 2.47 12.12 4.59
C ALA A 105 2.97 12.57 5.96
N THR A 106 2.08 12.49 6.95
CA THR A 106 2.45 12.54 8.37
C THR A 106 3.01 11.18 8.83
N PRO A 107 3.64 11.10 10.01
CA PRO A 107 4.17 9.85 10.53
C PRO A 107 3.11 8.76 10.81
N GLU A 108 1.82 9.08 10.75
CA GLU A 108 0.70 8.14 10.96
C GLU A 108 0.03 7.74 9.64
N GLU A 109 0.46 8.32 8.51
CA GLU A 109 -0.19 8.12 7.22
C GLU A 109 0.63 7.25 6.27
N MET A 110 -0.08 6.44 5.50
CA MET A 110 0.45 5.68 4.38
C MET A 110 -0.04 6.28 3.07
N VAL A 111 0.82 6.27 2.04
CA VAL A 111 0.38 6.50 0.67
C VAL A 111 -0.32 5.24 0.18
N THR A 112 -1.59 5.32 -0.19
CA THR A 112 -2.36 4.21 -0.71
C THR A 112 -2.74 4.46 -2.17
N PHE A 113 -2.95 3.38 -2.91
CA PHE A 113 -3.34 3.47 -4.31
C PHE A 113 -4.32 2.39 -4.73
N PHE A 114 -5.11 2.71 -5.74
CA PHE A 114 -6.08 1.82 -6.36
C PHE A 114 -6.14 2.11 -7.85
N GLU A 115 -6.16 1.05 -8.66
CA GLU A 115 -6.37 1.12 -10.10
C GLU A 115 -7.27 0.01 -10.60
N THR A 116 -8.13 0.34 -11.55
CA THR A 116 -8.81 -0.63 -12.42
C THR A 116 -8.37 -0.45 -13.88
N ALA A 117 -8.08 -1.58 -14.53
CA ALA A 117 -7.85 -1.68 -15.96
C ALA A 117 -8.94 -2.53 -16.60
N HIS A 118 -9.53 -2.05 -17.71
CA HIS A 118 -10.60 -2.78 -18.38
C HIS A 118 -10.14 -4.12 -18.93
N LEU A 119 -10.90 -5.19 -18.68
CA LEU A 119 -10.63 -6.53 -19.21
C LEU A 119 -11.64 -6.92 -20.29
N ASP A 120 -12.93 -6.87 -19.95
CA ASP A 120 -14.04 -7.25 -20.82
C ASP A 120 -15.32 -6.48 -20.41
N SER A 121 -16.42 -6.63 -21.16
CA SER A 121 -17.66 -5.88 -20.94
C SER A 121 -18.25 -6.00 -19.53
N GLU A 122 -17.88 -7.02 -18.78
CA GLU A 122 -18.40 -7.29 -17.44
C GLU A 122 -17.33 -7.15 -16.35
N HIS A 123 -16.05 -7.05 -16.71
CA HIS A 123 -14.95 -7.16 -15.75
C HIS A 123 -13.80 -6.18 -15.99
N ASP A 124 -13.18 -5.83 -14.88
CA ASP A 124 -11.92 -5.10 -14.80
C ASP A 124 -10.87 -5.93 -14.04
N LEU A 125 -9.61 -5.54 -14.17
CA LEU A 125 -8.49 -6.00 -13.36
C LEU A 125 -8.16 -4.92 -12.33
N THR A 126 -8.27 -5.27 -11.05
CA THR A 126 -7.97 -4.37 -9.93
C THR A 126 -6.57 -4.62 -9.38
N THR A 127 -5.79 -3.55 -9.25
CA THR A 127 -4.51 -3.53 -8.53
C THR A 127 -4.56 -2.44 -7.46
N SER A 128 -4.19 -2.76 -6.21
CA SER A 128 -4.24 -1.81 -5.11
C SER A 128 -3.27 -2.15 -3.99
N GLY A 129 -2.91 -1.14 -3.22
CA GLY A 129 -1.96 -1.31 -2.14
C GLY A 129 -1.50 0.00 -1.53
N GLY A 130 -0.25 0.05 -1.09
CA GLY A 130 0.32 1.24 -0.49
C GLY A 130 1.84 1.26 -0.42
N LEU A 131 2.37 2.42 -0.05
CA LEU A 131 3.78 2.73 0.10
C LEU A 131 3.98 3.56 1.37
N PHE A 132 5.06 3.27 2.09
CA PHE A 132 5.49 4.01 3.27
C PHE A 132 6.98 3.81 3.51
N VAL A 133 7.59 4.65 4.35
CA VAL A 133 8.99 4.49 4.76
C VAL A 133 9.02 4.22 6.25
N ALA A 134 9.80 3.24 6.69
CA ALA A 134 9.98 2.94 8.11
C ALA A 134 11.31 2.23 8.35
N GLY A 135 11.96 2.52 9.48
CA GLY A 135 13.27 1.95 9.79
C GLY A 135 14.31 2.19 8.68
N GLY A 136 14.21 3.30 7.96
CA GLY A 136 15.08 3.67 6.84
C GLY A 136 14.81 2.93 5.52
N ASN A 137 13.82 2.05 5.45
CA ASN A 137 13.48 1.27 4.25
C ASN A 137 12.18 1.78 3.62
N LEU A 138 12.11 1.76 2.29
CA LEU A 138 10.87 1.99 1.55
C LEU A 138 10.13 0.66 1.44
N TYR A 139 8.87 0.68 1.84
CA TYR A 139 7.98 -0.46 1.74
C TYR A 139 7.02 -0.27 0.58
N VAL A 140 6.83 -1.33 -0.19
CA VAL A 140 5.77 -1.44 -1.20
C VAL A 140 4.89 -2.61 -0.81
N VAL A 141 3.58 -2.36 -0.80
CA VAL A 141 2.55 -3.30 -0.39
C VAL A 141 1.58 -3.46 -1.55
N LEU A 142 1.34 -4.70 -1.97
CA LEU A 142 0.25 -5.06 -2.88
C LEU A 142 -0.77 -5.89 -2.11
N SER A 143 -1.95 -5.32 -1.94
CA SER A 143 -3.10 -6.03 -1.36
C SER A 143 -3.90 -6.75 -2.43
N ASN A 144 -4.02 -6.13 -3.62
CA ASN A 144 -4.61 -6.72 -4.81
C ASN A 144 -3.67 -6.52 -5.99
N PHE A 145 -3.46 -7.56 -6.80
CA PHE A 145 -2.67 -7.47 -8.03
C PHE A 145 -3.45 -8.11 -9.15
N SER A 146 -3.87 -7.35 -10.16
CA SER A 146 -4.66 -7.83 -11.30
C SER A 146 -5.79 -8.80 -10.92
N VAL A 147 -6.54 -8.49 -9.85
CA VAL A 147 -7.68 -9.30 -9.41
C VAL A 147 -8.86 -9.02 -10.33
N LYS A 148 -9.47 -10.07 -10.89
CA LYS A 148 -10.65 -9.92 -11.76
C LYS A 148 -11.86 -9.52 -10.93
N THR A 149 -12.37 -8.30 -11.14
CA THR A 149 -13.54 -7.73 -10.47
C THR A 149 -14.63 -7.41 -11.48
N ARG A 150 -15.90 -7.31 -11.06
CA ARG A 150 -16.97 -6.87 -11.96
C ARG A 150 -16.89 -5.36 -12.21
N ALA A 151 -16.96 -4.94 -13.46
CA ALA A 151 -16.82 -3.52 -13.87
C ALA A 151 -17.93 -2.61 -13.28
N TRP A 152 -19.08 -3.19 -12.91
CA TRP A 152 -20.26 -2.47 -12.41
C TRP A 152 -20.49 -2.60 -10.90
N GLN A 153 -19.60 -3.28 -10.17
CA GLN A 153 -19.71 -3.35 -8.71
C GLN A 153 -19.09 -2.11 -8.07
N ASP A 154 -19.80 -0.99 -8.15
CA ASP A 154 -19.76 -0.06 -7.04
C ASP A 154 -20.64 -0.70 -5.94
N ASN A 155 -20.05 -1.03 -4.78
CA ASN A 155 -20.66 -1.84 -3.73
C ASN A 155 -21.73 -1.05 -2.93
N GLU A 156 -22.59 -0.30 -3.63
CA GLU A 156 -23.47 0.74 -3.12
C GLU A 156 -24.48 0.28 -2.06
N ARG A 157 -24.65 -1.03 -1.82
CA ARG A 157 -25.70 -1.48 -0.92
C ARG A 157 -25.37 -1.35 0.55
N TYR A 158 -24.13 -1.58 1.02
CA TYR A 158 -23.83 -1.47 2.46
C TYR A 158 -22.35 -1.21 2.82
N GLU A 159 -21.41 -1.21 1.87
CA GLU A 159 -19.98 -1.07 2.18
C GLU A 159 -19.35 0.10 1.43
N ALA A 160 -18.28 0.68 2.00
CA ALA A 160 -17.50 1.69 1.30
C ALA A 160 -16.96 1.12 -0.02
N PRO A 161 -16.97 1.87 -1.15
CA PRO A 161 -16.39 1.43 -2.41
C PRO A 161 -14.95 0.89 -2.21
N TYR A 162 -14.58 -0.20 -2.90
CA TYR A 162 -13.23 -0.80 -2.75
C TYR A 162 -12.09 0.19 -3.04
N ARG A 163 -12.33 1.16 -3.93
CA ARG A 163 -11.41 2.29 -4.19
C ARG A 163 -11.04 3.12 -2.95
N ASN A 164 -11.83 3.04 -1.89
CA ASN A 164 -11.59 3.69 -0.59
C ASN A 164 -11.05 2.72 0.47
N ARG A 165 -10.87 1.44 0.13
CA ARG A 165 -10.31 0.38 0.98
C ARG A 165 -9.17 -0.35 0.23
N PRO A 166 -8.16 0.37 -0.29
CA PRO A 166 -7.14 -0.21 -1.18
C PRO A 166 -6.28 -1.31 -0.53
N LEU A 167 -6.24 -1.36 0.80
CA LEU A 167 -5.51 -2.37 1.57
C LEU A 167 -6.34 -3.62 1.90
N GLU A 168 -7.64 -3.63 1.57
CA GLU A 168 -8.49 -4.80 1.76
C GLU A 168 -8.30 -5.79 0.61
N GLN A 169 -7.93 -7.03 0.94
CA GLN A 169 -7.75 -8.10 -0.04
C GLN A 169 -9.10 -8.59 -0.57
N MET A 170 -9.25 -8.62 -1.90
CA MET A 170 -10.47 -9.09 -2.58
C MET A 170 -10.44 -10.59 -2.85
N ASP A 171 -9.31 -11.09 -3.37
CA ASP A 171 -9.07 -12.51 -3.66
C ASP A 171 -7.61 -12.85 -3.30
N PRO A 172 -7.32 -13.24 -2.05
CA PRO A 172 -5.96 -13.49 -1.58
C PRO A 172 -5.37 -14.72 -2.27
N GLN A 173 -4.50 -14.48 -3.25
CA GLN A 173 -3.79 -15.51 -3.99
C GLN A 173 -2.38 -15.76 -3.41
N PRO A 174 -1.82 -16.98 -3.54
CA PRO A 174 -0.45 -17.24 -3.14
C PRO A 174 0.53 -16.50 -4.06
N GLY A 175 1.45 -15.76 -3.45
CA GLY A 175 2.49 -15.00 -4.15
C GLY A 175 3.35 -14.22 -3.18
N ARG A 176 4.31 -13.47 -3.72
CA ARG A 176 5.11 -12.51 -2.96
C ARG A 176 5.59 -11.39 -3.85
N LEU A 177 5.88 -10.25 -3.22
CA LEU A 177 6.69 -9.21 -3.83
C LEU A 177 8.17 -9.52 -3.66
N ILE A 178 8.95 -9.16 -4.66
CA ILE A 178 10.40 -9.12 -4.61
C ILE A 178 10.88 -7.78 -5.19
N PHE A 179 12.14 -7.46 -4.93
CA PHE A 179 12.80 -6.32 -5.53
C PHE A 179 14.05 -6.79 -6.28
N GLU A 180 14.28 -6.22 -7.46
CA GLU A 180 15.53 -6.33 -8.19
C GLU A 180 16.16 -4.94 -8.36
N PRO A 181 17.46 -4.78 -8.06
CA PRO A 181 18.42 -5.82 -7.66
C PRO A 181 18.22 -6.38 -6.25
N LYS A 182 18.45 -7.70 -6.06
CA LYS A 182 18.12 -8.43 -4.81
C LYS A 182 18.98 -8.00 -3.62
N GLU A 183 20.17 -7.46 -3.86
CA GLU A 183 21.06 -6.94 -2.82
C GLU A 183 20.45 -5.75 -2.04
N PHE A 184 19.43 -5.09 -2.58
CA PHE A 184 18.70 -4.02 -1.90
C PHE A 184 17.39 -4.50 -1.26
N LEU A 185 17.04 -5.78 -1.42
CA LEU A 185 15.91 -6.41 -0.76
C LEU A 185 16.23 -6.68 0.72
N VAL A 186 15.26 -6.43 1.59
CA VAL A 186 15.33 -6.85 3.00
C VAL A 186 14.54 -8.15 3.19
N GLU A 187 15.26 -9.23 3.49
CA GLU A 187 14.68 -10.54 3.81
C GLU A 187 14.08 -10.47 5.23
N SER A 188 12.77 -10.63 5.37
CA SER A 188 12.01 -10.47 6.63
C SER A 188 11.82 -9.01 7.07
N PRO A 189 10.92 -8.25 6.42
CA PRO A 189 10.52 -6.93 6.91
C PRO A 189 9.96 -7.00 8.34
N ASP A 190 10.53 -6.24 9.27
CA ASP A 190 9.87 -5.93 10.54
C ASP A 190 8.55 -5.18 10.24
N GLY A 191 7.50 -5.40 11.04
CA GLY A 191 6.27 -4.60 10.97
C GLY A 191 5.36 -4.92 9.76
N GLU A 192 5.03 -6.19 9.57
CA GLU A 192 4.01 -6.63 8.59
C GLU A 192 2.68 -5.88 8.79
N ILE A 193 2.08 -5.43 7.68
CA ILE A 193 0.73 -4.84 7.70
C ILE A 193 -0.27 -5.99 7.71
N GLY A 194 -0.99 -6.14 8.81
CA GLY A 194 -2.12 -7.07 8.89
C GLY A 194 -2.29 -7.69 10.27
N SER A 195 -3.54 -7.78 10.71
CA SER A 195 -3.90 -8.65 11.82
C SER A 195 -3.65 -10.10 11.40
N ARG A 196 -3.01 -10.92 12.25
CA ARG A 196 -2.71 -12.35 12.06
C ARG A 196 -3.89 -13.24 11.57
N LEU A 197 -5.11 -12.69 11.47
CA LEU A 197 -6.35 -13.36 11.10
C LEU A 197 -6.89 -12.97 9.70
N LYS A 198 -6.36 -11.92 9.05
CA LYS A 198 -6.65 -11.58 7.64
C LYS A 198 -5.37 -11.80 6.85
N GLY A 199 -5.44 -12.43 5.68
CA GLY A 199 -4.26 -12.81 4.89
C GLY A 199 -3.23 -11.69 4.78
N THR A 200 -1.94 -12.05 4.79
CA THR A 200 -0.88 -11.03 4.71
C THR A 200 -0.81 -10.47 3.29
N PRO A 201 -0.89 -9.14 3.11
CA PRO A 201 -0.64 -8.53 1.81
C PRO A 201 0.79 -8.81 1.38
N TRP A 202 1.03 -8.84 0.07
CA TRP A 202 2.39 -9.02 -0.42
C TRP A 202 3.15 -7.73 -0.15
N GLN A 203 4.24 -7.81 0.62
CA GLN A 203 5.03 -6.66 1.03
C GLN A 203 6.50 -6.90 0.67
N VAL A 204 7.17 -5.83 0.26
CA VAL A 204 8.62 -5.81 0.06
C VAL A 204 9.21 -4.59 0.72
N ALA A 205 10.34 -4.77 1.40
CA ALA A 205 11.15 -3.70 1.98
C ALA A 205 12.43 -3.52 1.17
N ILE A 206 12.75 -2.26 0.86
CA ILE A 206 13.81 -1.88 -0.06
C ILE A 206 14.75 -0.91 0.64
N ARG A 207 16.05 -1.19 0.61
CA ARG A 207 17.14 -0.27 0.97
C ARG A 207 17.28 0.84 -0.09
N TYR A 208 16.25 1.66 -0.24
CA TYR A 208 16.09 2.56 -1.38
C TYR A 208 17.20 3.61 -1.47
N ARG A 209 17.70 4.13 -0.33
CA ARG A 209 18.79 5.11 -0.33
C ARG A 209 20.09 4.54 -0.88
N GLU A 210 20.41 3.30 -0.54
CA GLU A 210 21.59 2.60 -1.06
C GLU A 210 21.43 2.31 -2.55
N PHE A 211 20.25 1.86 -2.97
CA PHE A 211 19.91 1.63 -4.36
C PHE A 211 20.10 2.89 -5.22
N LEU A 212 19.54 4.02 -4.78
CA LEU A 212 19.64 5.30 -5.51
C LEU A 212 21.07 5.85 -5.53
N GLY A 213 21.84 5.68 -4.44
CA GLY A 213 23.26 6.03 -4.40
C GLY A 213 24.12 5.20 -5.37
N HIS A 214 23.74 3.95 -5.62
CA HIS A 214 24.41 3.09 -6.60
C HIS A 214 24.04 3.46 -8.05
N SER A 215 22.76 3.69 -8.32
CA SER A 215 22.25 4.02 -9.66
C SER A 215 22.75 5.36 -10.21
N THR A 216 23.15 6.28 -9.33
CA THR A 216 23.69 7.61 -9.69
C THR A 216 25.21 7.62 -9.92
N SER A 217 25.93 6.53 -9.67
CA SER A 217 27.37 6.45 -9.92
C SER A 217 27.68 6.25 -11.42
N PRO A 218 28.54 7.10 -12.04
CA PRO A 218 28.95 6.91 -13.43
C PRO A 218 29.67 5.57 -13.60
N LYS A 219 29.21 4.71 -14.52
CA LYS A 219 29.97 3.55 -14.97
C LYS A 219 31.22 4.04 -15.71
N ILE A 220 32.34 4.19 -15.00
CA ILE A 220 33.63 4.45 -15.65
C ILE A 220 33.94 3.23 -16.52
N PRO A 221 34.07 3.36 -17.86
CA PRO A 221 34.49 2.25 -18.69
C PRO A 221 35.91 1.84 -18.27
N MET A 222 36.04 0.61 -17.80
CA MET A 222 37.31 0.00 -17.45
C MET A 222 38.08 -0.24 -18.75
N ASN A 223 38.82 0.78 -19.19
CA ASN A 223 39.73 0.67 -20.32
C ASN A 223 40.79 -0.39 -19.97
N LYS A 224 40.80 -1.50 -20.71
CA LYS A 224 41.84 -2.53 -20.63
C LYS A 224 43.16 -1.86 -21.01
N ARG A 225 44.04 -1.65 -20.03
CA ARG A 225 45.46 -1.46 -20.30
C ARG A 225 46.02 -2.83 -20.67
N GLU A 226 46.28 -3.00 -21.96
CA GLU A 226 47.11 -4.06 -22.51
C GLU A 226 48.57 -3.75 -22.12
N PRO A 227 49.35 -4.72 -21.59
CA PRO A 227 50.76 -4.52 -21.33
C PRO A 227 51.59 -4.75 -22.61
N ASP A 228 52.67 -3.99 -22.70
CA ASP A 228 53.68 -3.95 -23.78
C ASP A 228 54.26 -5.32 -24.19
#